data_AF-A0A926KQ04-F1
#
_entry.id   AF-A0A926KQ04-F1
#
_cell.length_a   1.000
_cell.length_b   1.000
_cell.length_c   1.000
_cell.angle_alpha   90.00
_cell.angle_beta   90.00
_cell.angle_gamma   90.00
#
_symmetry.space_group_name_H-M   'P 1'
#
loop_
_entity.id
_entity.type
_entity.pdbx_description
1 polymer ?
#
loop_
_entity_poly.entity_id
_entity_poly.type
_entity_poly.pdbx_seq_one_letter_code
_entity_poly.pdbx_strand_id
1 'polypeptide(L)' 'MGRSKYLIRFGLLPWGLGLTVLFGIIEFLNFYEMNLIWIPIRLIVFAFVGFFVANARWQSMERRYEPSLYKRP' A
#
# COMPACT_ATOMS: atom_id res chain seq x y z
N MET A 1 -16.03 4.13 -8.44
CA MET A 1 -15.02 3.05 -8.33
C MET A 1 -15.28 2.28 -7.03
N GLY A 2 -15.38 0.95 -7.07
CA GLY A 2 -15.56 0.16 -5.83
C GLY A 2 -14.33 0.24 -4.92
N ARG A 3 -14.55 0.30 -3.60
CA ARG A 3 -13.52 0.36 -2.54
C ARG A 3 -12.39 -0.65 -2.76
N SER A 4 -12.74 -1.89 -3.09
CA SER A 4 -11.77 -2.97 -3.32
C SER A 4 -10.83 -2.71 -4.51
N LYS A 5 -11.34 -2.17 -5.63
CA LYS A 5 -10.50 -1.80 -6.79
C LYS A 5 -9.58 -0.61 -6.49
N TYR A 6 -10.01 0.32 -5.65
CA TYR A 6 -9.18 1.45 -5.22
C TYR A 6 -8.03 0.98 -4.30
N LEU A 7 -8.33 0.13 -3.33
CA LEU A 7 -7.35 -0.49 -2.44
C LEU A 7 -6.25 -1.25 -3.19
N ILE A 8 -6.62 -2.02 -4.21
CA ILE A 8 -5.63 -2.78 -5.00
C ILE A 8 -4.75 -1.84 -5.83
N ARG A 9 -5.33 -0.84 -6.50
CA ARG A 9 -4.56 0.08 -7.38
C ARG A 9 -3.72 1.10 -6.63
N PHE A 10 -4.18 1.59 -5.48
CA PHE A 10 -3.49 2.63 -4.71
C PHE A 10 -2.73 2.10 -3.49
N GLY A 11 -3.06 0.90 -3.01
CA GLY A 11 -2.38 0.23 -1.91
C GLY A 11 -1.45 -0.86 -2.41
N LEU A 12 -2.04 -1.96 -2.88
CA LEU A 12 -1.28 -3.19 -3.09
C LEU A 12 -0.22 -3.08 -4.20
N LEU A 13 -0.59 -2.55 -5.36
CA LEU A 13 0.30 -2.45 -6.53
C LEU A 13 1.50 -1.51 -6.32
N PRO A 14 1.32 -0.22 -5.97
CA PRO A 14 2.44 0.70 -5.85
C PRO A 14 3.31 0.43 -4.61
N TRP A 15 2.71 -0.01 -3.50
CA TRP A 15 3.48 -0.26 -2.28
C TRP A 15 4.10 -1.65 -2.26
N GLY A 16 3.35 -2.71 -2.60
CA GLY A 16 3.89 -4.07 -2.62
C GLY A 16 4.93 -4.25 -3.72
N LEU A 17 4.48 -4.20 -4.98
CA LEU A 17 5.37 -4.42 -6.13
C LEU A 17 6.39 -3.29 -6.31
N GLY A 18 5.96 -2.04 -6.14
CA GLY A 18 6.85 -0.88 -6.33
C GLY A 18 7.99 -0.83 -5.31
N LEU A 19 7.72 -0.97 -4.01
CA LEU A 19 8.78 -0.96 -3.00
C LEU A 19 9.65 -2.20 -3.04
N THR A 20 9.10 -3.38 -3.34
CA THR A 20 9.94 -4.59 -3.49
C THR A 20 10.94 -4.44 -4.62
N VAL A 21 10.52 -3.91 -5.77
CA VAL A 21 11.43 -3.65 -6.90
C VAL A 21 12.44 -2.56 -6.54
N LEU A 22 11.99 -1.46 -5.93
CA LEU A 22 12.87 -0.34 -5.55
C LEU A 22 13.93 -0.78 -4.53
N PHE A 23 13.55 -1.47 -3.46
CA PHE A 23 14.49 -2.00 -2.48
C PHE A 23 15.37 -3.13 -3.03
N GLY A 24 14.85 -3.91 -3.97
CA GLY A 24 15.64 -4.91 -4.69
C GLY A 24 16.76 -4.27 -5.53
N ILE A 25 16.45 -3.20 -6.26
CA ILE A 25 17.46 -2.44 -7.02
C ILE A 25 18.48 -1.81 -6.09
N ILE A 26 18.04 -1.20 -4.99
CA ILE A 26 18.94 -0.59 -4.00
C ILE A 26 19.86 -1.66 -3.39
N GLU A 27 19.33 -2.82 -3.03
CA GLU A 27 20.13 -3.93 -2.48
C GLU A 27 21.17 -4.43 -3.49
N PHE A 28 20.77 -4.62 -4.75
CA PHE A 28 21.66 -5.04 -5.81
C PHE A 28 22.82 -4.06 -6.02
N LEU A 29 22.56 -2.74 -5.97
CA LEU A 29 23.58 -1.71 -6.14
C LEU A 29 24.54 -1.59 -4.94
N ASN A 30 24.10 -1.92 -3.73
CA ASN A 30 24.92 -1.72 -2.51
C ASN A 30 25.72 -2.97 -2.13
N PHE A 31 25.10 -4.14 -2.20
CA PHE A 31 25.68 -5.36 -1.63
C PHE A 31 26.23 -6.31 -2.69
N TYR A 32 25.86 -6.15 -3.99
CA TYR A 32 26.14 -7.07 -5.10
C TYR A 32 25.74 -8.55 -4.87
N GLU A 33 25.22 -8.87 -3.68
CA GLU A 33 24.75 -10.16 -3.22
C GLU A 33 23.25 -10.03 -2.95
N MET A 34 22.44 -10.64 -3.81
CA MET A 34 21.00 -10.57 -3.69
C MET A 34 20.47 -11.89 -3.12
N ASN A 35 20.14 -11.89 -1.83
CA ASN A 35 19.61 -13.07 -1.19
C ASN A 35 18.13 -13.24 -1.56
N LEU A 36 17.89 -14.16 -2.51
CA LEU A 36 16.58 -14.46 -3.09
C LEU A 36 15.50 -14.80 -2.06
N ILE A 37 15.89 -15.29 -0.86
CA ILE A 37 14.97 -15.61 0.23
C ILE A 37 14.27 -14.36 0.78
N TRP A 38 14.92 -13.20 0.73
CA TRP A 38 14.37 -11.95 1.26
C TRP A 38 13.35 -11.28 0.32
N ILE A 39 13.36 -11.61 -0.97
CA ILE A 39 12.42 -11.05 -1.96
C ILE A 39 10.95 -11.36 -1.61
N PRO A 40 10.53 -12.62 -1.38
CA PRO A 40 9.14 -12.92 -1.02
C PRO A 40 8.75 -12.34 0.34
N ILE A 41 9.68 -12.30 1.31
CA ILE A 41 9.43 -11.68 2.63
C ILE A 41 9.13 -10.20 2.47
N ARG A 42 9.94 -9.46 1.70
CA ARG A 42 9.72 -8.04 1.40
C ARG A 42 8.41 -7.80 0.66
N LEU A 43 8.09 -8.64 -0.31
CA LEU A 43 6.82 -8.55 -1.04
C LEU A 43 5.62 -8.65 -0.09
N ILE A 44 5.64 -9.63 0.83
CA ILE A 44 4.58 -9.80 1.83
C ILE A 44 4.51 -8.57 2.74
N VAL A 45 5.64 -8.16 3.33
CA VAL A 45 5.69 -7.01 4.24
C VAL A 45 5.18 -5.73 3.57
N PHE A 46 5.69 -5.40 2.39
CA PHE A 46 5.29 -4.19 1.66
C PHE A 46 3.85 -4.27 1.13
N ALA A 47 3.36 -5.45 0.79
CA ALA A 47 1.95 -5.66 0.47
C ALA A 47 1.05 -5.36 1.68
N PHE A 48 1.41 -5.84 2.88
CA PHE A 48 0.70 -5.51 4.12
C PHE A 48 0.74 -4.02 4.42
N VAL A 49 1.91 -3.38 4.35
CA VAL A 49 2.05 -1.93 4.54
C VAL A 49 1.17 -1.17 3.56
N GLY A 50 1.22 -1.51 2.27
CA GLY A 50 0.38 -0.92 1.23
C GLY A 50 -1.12 -1.08 1.47
N PHE A 51 -1.53 -2.27 1.94
CA PHE A 51 -2.91 -2.55 2.29
C PHE A 51 -3.39 -1.65 3.45
N PHE A 52 -2.62 -1.56 4.53
CA PHE A 52 -2.97 -0.70 5.67
C PHE A 52 -2.98 0.78 5.29
N VAL A 53 -2.00 1.27 4.54
CA VAL A 53 -1.92 2.67 4.09
C VAL A 53 -3.13 3.03 3.22
N ALA A 54 -3.47 2.20 2.23
CA ALA A 54 -4.62 2.47 1.37
C ALA A 54 -5.95 2.36 2.13
N ASN A 55 -6.07 1.45 3.09
CA ASN A 55 -7.26 1.34 3.93
C ASN A 55 -7.41 2.57 4.84
N ALA A 56 -6.34 3.04 5.47
CA ALA A 56 -6.34 4.26 6.28
C ALA A 56 -6.68 5.51 5.45
N ARG A 57 -6.12 5.62 4.23
CA ARG A 57 -6.42 6.72 3.30
C ARG A 57 -7.89 6.70 2.90
N TRP A 58 -8.43 5.54 2.55
CA TRP A 58 -9.84 5.40 2.18
C TRP A 58 -10.75 5.79 3.36
N GLN A 59 -10.48 5.29 4.57
CA GLN A 59 -11.24 5.66 5.76
C GLN A 59 -11.18 7.17 6.05
N SER A 60 -10.03 7.82 5.85
CA SER A 60 -9.92 9.27 6.00
C SER A 60 -10.73 10.03 4.94
N MET A 61 -10.88 9.49 3.74
CA MET A 61 -11.72 10.09 2.70
C MET A 61 -13.20 9.87 3.01
N GLU A 62 -13.61 8.69 3.48
CA GLU A 62 -14.99 8.43 3.94
C GLU A 62 -15.40 9.42 5.03
N ARG A 63 -14.55 9.64 6.05
CA ARG A 63 -14.82 10.61 7.12
C ARG A 63 -14.96 12.07 6.64
N ARG A 64 -14.33 12.43 5.52
CA ARG A 64 -14.46 13.80 4.95
C ARG A 64 -15.76 14.01 4.18
N TYR A 65 -16.36 12.93 3.69
CA TYR A 65 -17.58 12.96 2.87
C TYR A 65 -18.79 12.35 3.56
N GLU A 66 -18.70 12.00 4.85
CA GLU A 66 -19.88 11.83 5.68
C GLU A 66 -20.70 13.13 5.52
N PRO A 67 -21.87 13.08 4.86
CA PRO A 67 -22.72 14.25 4.80
C PRO A 67 -22.99 14.58 6.26
N SER A 68 -22.51 15.74 6.72
CA SER A 68 -22.83 16.27 8.03
C SER A 68 -24.31 16.07 8.19
N LEU A 69 -24.70 15.09 9.01
CA LEU A 69 -26.08 14.72 9.20
C LEU A 69 -26.82 16.03 9.39
N TYR A 70 -27.77 16.28 8.48
CA TYR A 70 -28.78 17.30 8.62
C TYR A 70 -29.29 17.19 10.06
N LYS A 71 -28.75 18.04 10.94
CA LYS A 71 -29.26 18.25 12.29
C LYS A 71 -30.66 18.78 12.07
N ARG A 72 -31.65 17.88 12.05
CA ARG A 72 -33.02 18.31 12.31
C ARG A 72 -33.05 18.80 13.77
N PRO A 73 -33.59 20.00 14.00
CA PRO A 73 -33.59 20.67 15.30
C PRO A 73 -34.31 19.84 16.37
#